data_AF-A0A3S0DJK5-F1
#
_entry.id   AF-A0A3S0DJK5-F1
#
_cell.length_a   1.000
_cell.length_b   1.000
_cell.length_c   1.000
_cell.angle_alpha   90.00
_cell.angle_beta   90.00
_cell.angle_gamma   90.00
#
_symmetry.space_group_name_H-M   'P 1'
#
loop_
_entity.id
_entity.type
_entity.pdbx_description
1 polymer ?
#
loop_
_entity_poly.entity_id
_entity_poly.type
_entity_poly.pdbx_seq_one_letter_code
_entity_poly.pdbx_strand_id
1 'polypeptide(L)'
;MQSQNYLDNVILANFKLLVDKNFYSSIINRNNEIIGCTDLSARAFGFSNHDELIKLKLSTKEYGNREIAKYIFKGAYNQISADKIHQYVHKVYLLQEYVFRTGMVVSYIDMLPYNNKFKTYIVTLVPLYCDGQEIVALQTFSNETRVFHFQDYLAYNKIDEVCVDEKELSERELEIMFLLSHGLTQEQCAQIQSISRSTVATIIKNLCTKFGVSGSNSKALQQIAFQSGHHRVIPKSLWKPCVIITDSKAVSYINRELAKK
;
A
#
# COMPACT_ATOMS: atom_id res chain seq x y z
N MET A 1 -33.17 -15.48 9.06
CA MET A 1 -32.68 -16.28 7.89
C MET A 1 -31.37 -16.96 8.31
N GLN A 2 -31.00 -18.16 7.83
CA GLN A 2 -29.68 -18.72 8.19
C GLN A 2 -28.57 -17.81 7.63
N SER A 3 -27.58 -17.45 8.45
CA SER A 3 -26.52 -16.49 8.13
C SER A 3 -25.80 -16.82 6.82
N GLN A 4 -25.56 -18.10 6.54
CA GLN A 4 -24.98 -18.57 5.28
C GLN A 4 -25.91 -18.35 4.08
N ASN A 5 -27.21 -18.63 4.24
CA ASN A 5 -28.19 -18.42 3.19
C ASN A 5 -28.30 -16.92 2.82
N TYR A 6 -28.25 -16.03 3.82
CA TYR A 6 -28.24 -14.59 3.58
C TYR A 6 -26.99 -14.14 2.83
N LEU A 7 -25.81 -14.63 3.24
CA LEU A 7 -24.55 -14.32 2.57
C LEU A 7 -24.58 -14.74 1.10
N ASP A 8 -25.03 -15.95 0.80
CA ASP A 8 -25.01 -16.48 -0.56
C ASP A 8 -26.12 -15.89 -1.45
N ASN A 9 -27.36 -15.89 -0.97
CA ASN A 9 -28.54 -15.56 -1.78
C ASN A 9 -28.91 -14.08 -1.78
N VAL A 10 -28.36 -13.29 -0.85
CA VAL A 10 -28.61 -11.84 -0.80
C VAL A 10 -27.33 -11.07 -1.05
N ILE A 11 -26.31 -11.22 -0.20
CA ILE A 11 -25.10 -10.40 -0.32
C ILE A 11 -24.36 -10.72 -1.62
N LEU A 12 -23.95 -11.97 -1.81
CA LEU A 12 -23.17 -12.38 -2.99
C LEU A 12 -24.01 -12.30 -4.28
N ALA A 13 -25.29 -12.66 -4.22
CA ALA A 13 -26.18 -12.55 -5.38
C ALA A 13 -26.28 -11.11 -5.90
N ASN A 14 -26.44 -10.12 -5.01
CA ASN A 14 -26.46 -8.71 -5.41
C ASN A 14 -25.08 -8.20 -5.82
N PHE A 15 -24.03 -8.61 -5.11
CA PHE A 15 -22.66 -8.20 -5.42
C PHE A 15 -22.21 -8.67 -6.81
N LYS A 16 -22.66 -9.86 -7.27
CA LYS A 16 -22.39 -10.38 -8.62
C LYS A 16 -22.83 -9.43 -9.74
N LEU A 17 -23.85 -8.62 -9.52
CA LEU A 17 -24.32 -7.62 -10.49
C LEU A 17 -23.37 -6.42 -10.64
N LEU A 18 -22.37 -6.31 -9.75
CA LEU A 18 -21.45 -5.18 -9.65
C LEU A 18 -20.01 -5.55 -10.03
N VAL A 19 -19.72 -6.82 -10.34
CA VAL A 19 -18.33 -7.31 -10.52
C VAL A 19 -17.59 -6.64 -11.68
N ASP A 20 -18.31 -6.26 -12.73
CA ASP A 20 -17.78 -5.61 -13.95
C ASP A 20 -17.64 -4.09 -13.81
N LYS A 21 -18.12 -3.52 -12.70
CA LYS A 21 -18.14 -2.07 -12.49
C LYS A 21 -16.77 -1.55 -12.07
N ASN A 22 -16.52 -0.28 -12.39
CA ASN A 22 -15.21 0.35 -12.23
C ASN A 22 -14.94 0.87 -10.81
N PHE A 23 -14.95 -0.01 -9.81
CA PHE A 23 -14.56 0.31 -8.44
C PHE A 23 -13.87 -0.87 -7.76
N TYR A 24 -13.02 -0.60 -6.77
CA TYR A 24 -12.36 -1.64 -5.98
C TYR A 24 -13.24 -2.04 -4.81
N SER A 25 -13.61 -3.32 -4.75
CA SER A 25 -14.36 -3.89 -3.64
C SER A 25 -14.21 -5.41 -3.58
N SER A 26 -14.30 -5.95 -2.37
CA SER A 26 -14.28 -7.38 -2.09
C SER A 26 -15.22 -7.72 -0.92
N ILE A 27 -15.77 -8.92 -0.94
CA ILE A 27 -16.54 -9.52 0.15
C ILE A 27 -15.66 -10.56 0.84
N ILE A 28 -15.54 -10.46 2.16
CA ILE A 28 -14.68 -11.28 3.01
C ILE A 28 -15.54 -11.99 4.05
N ASN A 29 -15.50 -13.32 4.10
CA ASN A 29 -16.28 -14.10 5.06
C ASN A 29 -15.63 -14.14 6.45
N ARG A 30 -16.30 -14.79 7.43
CA ARG A 30 -15.79 -14.94 8.81
C ARG A 30 -14.51 -15.81 8.93
N ASN A 31 -14.10 -16.50 7.86
CA ASN A 31 -12.81 -17.19 7.79
C ASN A 31 -11.71 -16.29 7.20
N ASN A 32 -11.99 -15.00 7.03
CA ASN A 32 -11.13 -14.00 6.39
C ASN A 32 -10.81 -14.32 4.92
N GLU A 33 -11.62 -15.16 4.28
CA GLU A 33 -11.47 -15.55 2.87
C GLU A 33 -12.19 -14.54 1.97
N ILE A 34 -11.55 -14.15 0.87
CA ILE A 34 -12.20 -13.39 -0.19
C ILE A 34 -13.16 -14.32 -0.95
N ILE A 35 -14.46 -14.06 -0.83
CA ILE A 35 -15.55 -14.85 -1.44
C ILE A 35 -16.29 -14.09 -2.55
N GLY A 36 -15.97 -12.81 -2.74
CA GLY A 36 -16.45 -11.97 -3.84
C GLY A 36 -15.48 -10.84 -4.08
N CYS A 37 -15.29 -10.41 -5.33
CA CYS A 37 -14.55 -9.18 -5.64
C CYS A 37 -14.95 -8.63 -7.01
N THR A 38 -14.69 -7.34 -7.25
CA THR A 38 -14.81 -6.76 -8.58
C THR A 38 -13.64 -7.21 -9.47
N ASP A 39 -13.84 -7.22 -10.79
CA ASP A 39 -12.76 -7.52 -11.74
C ASP A 39 -11.61 -6.51 -11.61
N LEU A 40 -11.92 -5.28 -11.24
CA LEU A 40 -10.91 -4.25 -11.00
C LEU A 40 -10.03 -4.60 -9.79
N SER A 41 -10.62 -5.09 -8.68
CA SER A 41 -9.87 -5.64 -7.55
C SER A 41 -9.01 -6.82 -7.97
N ALA A 42 -9.58 -7.78 -8.71
CA ALA A 42 -8.85 -8.98 -9.14
C ALA A 42 -7.63 -8.63 -10.02
N ARG A 43 -7.79 -7.70 -10.96
CA ARG A 43 -6.69 -7.20 -11.79
C ARG A 43 -5.59 -6.51 -11.00
N ALA A 44 -5.90 -5.83 -9.89
CA ALA A 44 -4.88 -5.24 -9.03
C ALA A 44 -3.95 -6.30 -8.40
N PHE A 45 -4.49 -7.50 -8.13
CA PHE A 45 -3.71 -8.66 -7.67
C PHE A 45 -3.08 -9.47 -8.84
N GLY A 46 -3.27 -9.04 -10.08
CA GLY A 46 -2.68 -9.67 -11.26
C GLY A 46 -3.47 -10.85 -11.83
N PHE A 47 -4.77 -10.94 -11.53
CA PHE A 47 -5.71 -11.91 -12.12
C PHE A 47 -6.48 -11.29 -13.28
N SER A 48 -7.01 -12.11 -14.19
CA SER A 48 -7.75 -11.61 -15.36
C SER A 48 -9.15 -11.10 -14.99
N ASN A 49 -9.80 -11.79 -14.04
CA ASN A 49 -11.18 -11.56 -13.61
C ASN A 49 -11.39 -12.01 -12.15
N HIS A 50 -12.54 -11.68 -11.58
CA HIS A 50 -12.91 -12.02 -10.20
C HIS A 50 -12.97 -13.53 -9.94
N ASP A 51 -13.43 -14.34 -10.91
CA ASP A 51 -13.57 -15.80 -10.74
C ASP A 51 -12.23 -16.48 -10.46
N GLU A 52 -11.16 -16.06 -11.12
CA GLU A 52 -9.80 -16.58 -10.88
C GLU A 52 -9.35 -16.34 -9.43
N LEU A 53 -9.58 -15.13 -8.91
CA LEU A 53 -9.19 -14.78 -7.54
C LEU A 53 -10.03 -15.53 -6.50
N ILE A 54 -11.36 -15.58 -6.68
CA ILE A 54 -12.27 -16.22 -5.72
C ILE A 54 -12.00 -17.72 -5.61
N LYS A 55 -11.63 -18.40 -6.71
CA LYS A 55 -11.27 -19.83 -6.71
C LYS A 55 -10.10 -20.16 -5.79
N LEU A 56 -9.19 -19.21 -5.58
CA LEU A 56 -8.05 -19.39 -4.67
C LEU A 56 -8.44 -19.28 -3.20
N LYS A 57 -9.62 -18.73 -2.87
CA LYS A 57 -10.10 -18.51 -1.51
C LYS A 57 -9.04 -17.87 -0.60
N LEU A 58 -8.36 -16.86 -1.12
CA LEU A 58 -7.27 -16.20 -0.40
C LEU A 58 -7.76 -15.71 0.96
N SER A 59 -7.10 -16.19 2.03
CA SER A 59 -7.40 -15.79 3.40
C SER A 59 -6.26 -15.03 4.02
N THR A 60 -6.55 -13.88 4.64
CA THR A 60 -5.52 -13.17 5.42
C THR A 60 -5.15 -13.91 6.71
N LYS A 61 -5.95 -14.89 7.14
CA LYS A 61 -5.61 -15.78 8.26
C LYS A 61 -4.35 -16.61 7.99
N GLU A 62 -4.07 -16.88 6.72
CA GLU A 62 -2.85 -17.55 6.26
C GLU A 62 -1.66 -16.57 6.09
N TYR A 63 -1.60 -15.50 6.88
CA TYR A 63 -0.56 -14.45 6.78
C TYR A 63 0.89 -14.97 6.85
N GLY A 64 1.11 -16.17 7.39
CA GLY A 64 2.43 -16.83 7.44
C GLY A 64 2.74 -17.76 6.26
N ASN A 65 1.79 -18.00 5.35
CA ASN A 65 1.94 -18.95 4.25
C ASN A 65 2.84 -18.37 3.14
N ARG A 66 4.07 -18.89 3.05
CA ARG A 66 5.08 -18.43 2.10
C ARG A 66 4.73 -18.76 0.65
N GLU A 67 4.07 -19.89 0.40
CA GLU A 67 3.74 -20.31 -0.97
C GLU A 67 2.64 -19.43 -1.56
N ILE A 68 1.61 -19.10 -0.77
CA ILE A 68 0.60 -18.11 -1.17
C ILE A 68 1.24 -16.74 -1.39
N ALA A 69 2.10 -16.29 -0.46
CA ALA A 69 2.77 -15.00 -0.59
C ALA A 69 3.62 -14.90 -1.87
N LYS A 70 4.42 -15.93 -2.18
CA LYS A 70 5.19 -16.01 -3.43
C LYS A 70 4.29 -15.96 -4.66
N TYR A 71 3.18 -16.70 -4.65
CA TYR A 71 2.25 -16.76 -5.76
C TYR A 71 1.61 -15.39 -6.06
N ILE A 72 1.19 -14.68 -5.01
CA ILE A 72 0.52 -13.37 -5.13
C ILE A 72 1.51 -12.25 -5.44
N PHE A 73 2.60 -12.13 -4.68
CA PHE A 73 3.53 -11.00 -4.78
C PHE A 73 4.65 -11.22 -5.80
N LYS A 74 4.84 -12.45 -6.30
CA LYS A 74 5.78 -12.80 -7.38
C LYS A 74 7.18 -12.21 -7.11
N GLY A 75 7.74 -11.44 -8.05
CA GLY A 75 9.07 -10.83 -7.90
C GLY A 75 9.19 -9.83 -6.74
N ALA A 76 8.08 -9.31 -6.24
CA ALA A 76 8.06 -8.46 -5.05
C ALA A 76 8.18 -9.25 -3.74
N TYR A 77 8.11 -10.59 -3.76
CA TYR A 77 8.44 -11.44 -2.62
C TYR A 77 9.89 -11.89 -2.69
N ASN A 78 10.78 -11.18 -2.00
CA ASN A 78 12.22 -11.43 -1.98
C ASN A 78 12.80 -11.26 -0.57
N GLN A 79 14.10 -11.50 -0.39
CA GLN A 79 14.78 -11.46 0.91
C GLN A 79 14.60 -10.13 1.67
N ILE A 80 14.40 -9.01 0.97
CA ILE A 80 14.29 -7.67 1.57
C ILE A 80 12.85 -7.34 2.01
N SER A 81 11.86 -7.95 1.37
CA SER A 81 10.44 -7.58 1.43
C SER A 81 9.56 -8.65 2.05
N ALA A 82 9.98 -9.92 2.04
CA ALA A 82 9.18 -11.06 2.51
C ALA A 82 8.64 -10.85 3.95
N ASP A 83 9.51 -10.49 4.89
CA ASP A 83 9.10 -10.27 6.29
C ASP A 83 8.10 -9.11 6.41
N LYS A 84 8.31 -8.03 5.64
CA LYS A 84 7.40 -6.88 5.62
C LYS A 84 6.04 -7.24 5.04
N ILE A 85 6.00 -8.09 4.01
CA ILE A 85 4.75 -8.61 3.43
C ILE A 85 4.00 -9.44 4.48
N HIS A 86 4.67 -10.35 5.18
CA HIS A 86 4.02 -11.15 6.22
C HIS A 86 3.50 -10.28 7.38
N GLN A 87 4.28 -9.29 7.83
CA GLN A 87 3.84 -8.31 8.82
C GLN A 87 2.64 -7.49 8.33
N TYR A 88 2.65 -7.08 7.06
CA TYR A 88 1.53 -6.40 6.42
C TYR A 88 0.26 -7.25 6.46
N VAL A 89 0.30 -8.49 5.96
CA VAL A 89 -0.90 -9.35 5.87
C VAL A 89 -1.41 -9.67 7.28
N HIS A 90 -0.51 -9.89 8.25
CA HIS A 90 -0.90 -10.11 9.64
C HIS A 90 -1.63 -8.91 10.25
N LYS A 91 -1.18 -7.67 9.98
CA LYS A 91 -1.89 -6.46 10.42
C LYS A 91 -3.28 -6.35 9.78
N VAL A 92 -3.41 -6.64 8.48
CA VAL A 92 -4.71 -6.65 7.80
C VAL A 92 -5.64 -7.70 8.40
N TYR A 93 -5.14 -8.90 8.69
CA TYR A 93 -5.92 -9.94 9.38
C TYR A 93 -6.43 -9.47 10.74
N LEU A 94 -5.55 -8.92 11.59
CA LEU A 94 -5.96 -8.42 12.91
C LEU A 94 -6.94 -7.26 12.79
N LEU A 95 -6.83 -6.43 11.75
CA LEU A 95 -7.79 -5.37 11.48
C LEU A 95 -9.17 -5.92 11.08
N GLN A 96 -9.23 -6.97 10.26
CA GLN A 96 -10.49 -7.64 9.94
C GLN A 96 -11.11 -8.27 11.20
N GLU A 97 -10.31 -8.93 12.03
CA GLU A 97 -10.76 -9.49 13.31
C GLU A 97 -11.32 -8.42 14.24
N TYR A 98 -10.67 -7.26 14.29
CA TYR A 98 -11.18 -6.12 15.03
C TYR A 98 -12.56 -5.68 14.55
N VAL A 99 -12.75 -5.55 13.23
CA VAL A 99 -14.05 -5.17 12.64
C VAL A 99 -15.11 -6.24 12.91
N PHE A 100 -14.79 -7.53 12.72
CA PHE A 100 -15.71 -8.63 13.03
C PHE A 100 -16.15 -8.67 14.50
N ARG A 101 -15.27 -8.27 15.43
CA ARG A 101 -15.58 -8.26 16.86
C ARG A 101 -16.37 -7.03 17.31
N THR A 102 -16.13 -5.89 16.68
CA THR A 102 -16.63 -4.60 17.17
C THR A 102 -17.77 -4.03 16.34
N GLY A 103 -17.91 -4.45 15.08
CA GLY A 103 -18.82 -3.82 14.14
C GLY A 103 -18.41 -2.42 13.71
N MET A 104 -17.19 -1.97 14.04
CA MET A 104 -16.73 -0.65 13.63
C MET A 104 -16.33 -0.63 12.16
N VAL A 105 -16.77 0.40 11.44
CA VAL A 105 -16.23 0.72 10.12
C VAL A 105 -14.84 1.31 10.31
N VAL A 106 -13.82 0.74 9.68
CA VAL A 106 -12.44 1.22 9.79
C VAL A 106 -11.85 1.46 8.42
N SER A 107 -11.17 2.60 8.27
CA SER A 107 -10.34 2.88 7.09
C SER A 107 -8.86 2.71 7.42
N TYR A 108 -8.10 2.29 6.42
CA TYR A 108 -6.65 2.20 6.49
C TYR A 108 -6.07 2.52 5.11
N ILE A 109 -4.80 2.91 5.10
CA ILE A 109 -4.04 3.07 3.88
C ILE A 109 -3.19 1.81 3.72
N ASP A 110 -3.35 1.10 2.61
CA ASP A 110 -2.40 0.08 2.20
C ASP A 110 -1.37 0.63 1.23
N MET A 111 -0.17 0.10 1.34
CA MET A 111 0.94 0.40 0.46
C MET A 111 1.59 -0.92 0.09
N LEU A 112 1.35 -1.37 -1.14
CA LEU A 112 1.90 -2.60 -1.67
C LEU A 112 2.44 -2.41 -3.09
N PRO A 113 3.42 -3.24 -3.50
CA PRO A 113 3.96 -3.25 -4.85
C PRO A 113 3.01 -3.98 -5.83
N TYR A 114 1.83 -3.43 -6.07
CA TYR A 114 0.85 -3.99 -7.00
C TYR A 114 1.37 -3.97 -8.45
N ASN A 115 1.53 -5.15 -9.06
CA ASN A 115 2.01 -5.30 -10.43
C ASN A 115 3.32 -4.54 -10.70
N ASN A 116 4.29 -4.62 -9.78
CA ASN A 116 5.56 -3.89 -9.84
C ASN A 116 5.43 -2.36 -9.93
N LYS A 117 4.29 -1.80 -9.52
CA LYS A 117 4.08 -0.37 -9.30
C LYS A 117 3.72 -0.15 -7.85
N PHE A 118 4.36 0.81 -7.20
CA PHE A 118 3.95 1.21 -5.87
C PHE A 118 2.67 2.00 -5.97
N LYS A 119 1.57 1.38 -5.56
CA LYS A 119 0.28 2.04 -5.47
C LYS A 119 -0.13 2.08 -4.02
N THR A 120 -0.85 3.14 -3.70
CA THR A 120 -1.39 3.36 -2.37
C THR A 120 -2.90 3.40 -2.50
N TYR A 121 -3.61 2.60 -1.70
CA TYR A 121 -5.05 2.68 -1.65
C TYR A 121 -5.48 3.07 -0.24
N ILE A 122 -6.52 3.90 -0.16
CA ILE A 122 -7.32 3.98 1.05
C ILE A 122 -8.39 2.90 0.95
N VAL A 123 -8.46 2.04 1.95
CA VAL A 123 -9.37 0.91 2.03
C VAL A 123 -10.27 1.08 3.25
N THR A 124 -11.57 0.98 3.04
CA THR A 124 -12.58 1.00 4.11
C THR A 124 -13.16 -0.39 4.28
N LEU A 125 -13.12 -0.94 5.50
CA LEU A 125 -13.77 -2.18 5.89
C LEU A 125 -15.12 -1.87 6.52
N VAL A 126 -16.18 -2.40 5.91
CA VAL A 126 -17.57 -2.24 6.36
C VAL A 126 -18.13 -3.60 6.78
N PRO A 127 -18.60 -3.77 8.03
CA PRO A 127 -19.25 -5.01 8.45
C PRO A 127 -20.63 -5.15 7.81
N LEU A 128 -20.95 -6.35 7.33
CA LEU A 128 -22.25 -6.71 6.76
C LEU A 128 -23.03 -7.56 7.76
N TYR A 129 -24.23 -7.11 8.11
CA TYR A 129 -25.08 -7.74 9.12
C TYR A 129 -26.19 -8.58 8.52
N CYS A 130 -26.42 -9.78 9.08
CA CYS A 130 -27.66 -10.53 8.89
C CYS A 130 -28.66 -10.12 9.98
N ASP A 131 -29.86 -9.72 9.58
CA ASP A 131 -30.97 -9.33 10.45
C ASP A 131 -30.58 -8.27 11.53
N GLY A 132 -29.53 -7.47 11.25
CA GLY A 132 -29.02 -6.44 12.16
C GLY A 132 -28.28 -6.95 13.40
N GLN A 133 -28.07 -8.27 13.54
CA GLN A 133 -27.55 -8.88 14.77
C GLN A 133 -26.14 -9.46 14.60
N GLU A 134 -25.93 -10.28 13.56
CA GLU A 134 -24.68 -10.99 13.35
C GLU A 134 -23.92 -10.40 12.16
N ILE A 135 -22.63 -10.12 12.34
CA ILE A 135 -21.73 -9.78 11.23
C ILE A 135 -21.37 -11.08 10.49
N VAL A 136 -21.86 -11.22 9.26
CA VAL A 136 -21.68 -12.43 8.44
C VAL A 136 -20.51 -12.33 7.47
N ALA A 137 -20.13 -11.10 7.10
CA ALA A 137 -19.03 -10.80 6.19
C ALA A 137 -18.55 -9.35 6.39
N LEU A 138 -17.43 -9.01 5.77
CA LEU A 138 -16.98 -7.64 5.57
C LEU A 138 -17.06 -7.32 4.08
N GLN A 139 -17.32 -6.06 3.76
CA GLN A 139 -17.11 -5.50 2.43
C GLN A 139 -15.99 -4.47 2.49
N THR A 140 -15.08 -4.54 1.53
CA THR A 140 -14.08 -3.49 1.32
C THR A 140 -14.54 -2.50 0.26
N PHE A 141 -14.15 -1.24 0.41
CA PHE A 141 -14.15 -0.27 -0.68
C PHE A 141 -12.77 0.37 -0.72
N SER A 142 -12.16 0.44 -1.91
CA SER A 142 -10.83 1.02 -2.05
C SER A 142 -10.77 2.10 -3.12
N ASN A 143 -9.95 3.12 -2.88
CA ASN A 143 -9.63 4.14 -3.86
C ASN A 143 -8.12 4.34 -3.92
N GLU A 144 -7.56 4.37 -5.13
CA GLU A 144 -6.16 4.73 -5.32
C GLU A 144 -5.96 6.17 -4.85
N THR A 145 -4.99 6.38 -3.98
CA THR A 145 -4.72 7.68 -3.35
C THR A 145 -3.26 8.07 -3.50
N ARG A 146 -3.02 9.37 -3.54
CA ARG A 146 -1.72 9.98 -3.78
C ARG A 146 -1.18 10.63 -2.51
N VAL A 147 -0.83 9.81 -1.51
CA VAL A 147 -0.47 10.27 -0.15
C VAL A 147 0.74 11.22 -0.14
N PHE A 148 1.69 11.04 -1.06
CA PHE A 148 2.91 11.85 -1.14
C PHE A 148 2.78 13.11 -2.00
N HIS A 149 1.62 13.33 -2.61
CA HIS A 149 1.40 14.44 -3.55
C HIS A 149 0.79 15.68 -2.90
N PHE A 150 0.75 15.79 -1.56
CA PHE A 150 0.20 16.98 -0.90
C PHE A 150 0.88 18.27 -1.38
N GLN A 151 2.18 18.18 -1.71
CA GLN A 151 2.96 19.29 -2.26
C GLN A 151 2.43 19.77 -3.62
N ASP A 152 1.84 18.88 -4.43
CA ASP A 152 1.20 19.24 -5.71
C ASP A 152 -0.06 20.11 -5.48
N TYR A 153 -0.75 19.94 -4.35
CA TYR A 153 -1.92 20.76 -3.99
C TYR A 153 -1.53 22.11 -3.37
N LEU A 154 -0.34 22.21 -2.79
CA LEU A 154 0.19 23.44 -2.22
C LEU A 154 0.92 24.29 -3.28
N ALA A 155 1.51 23.66 -4.29
CA ALA A 155 2.18 24.32 -5.39
C ALA A 155 1.15 24.76 -6.44
N TYR A 156 0.80 26.05 -6.45
CA TYR A 156 -0.22 26.66 -7.34
C TYR A 156 0.09 26.66 -8.85
N ASN A 157 1.11 25.92 -9.31
CA ASN A 157 1.55 25.94 -10.70
C ASN A 157 0.97 24.75 -11.46
N LYS A 158 0.60 24.95 -12.74
CA LYS A 158 0.22 23.85 -13.64
C LYS A 158 1.36 22.83 -13.68
N ILE A 159 1.04 21.64 -13.20
CA ILE A 159 1.98 20.54 -13.12
C ILE A 159 1.81 19.73 -14.40
N ASP A 160 2.73 19.92 -15.34
CA ASP A 160 2.84 19.02 -16.50
C ASP A 160 3.36 17.65 -16.05
N GLU A 161 3.05 16.61 -16.83
CA GLU A 161 3.62 15.27 -16.68
C GLU A 161 5.14 15.32 -16.87
N VAL A 162 5.88 15.56 -15.80
CA VAL A 162 7.34 15.47 -15.82
C VAL A 162 7.72 14.00 -15.80
N CYS A 163 8.30 13.54 -16.91
CA CYS A 163 8.92 12.23 -17.00
C CYS A 163 10.29 12.30 -16.31
N VAL A 164 10.43 11.65 -15.15
CA VAL A 164 11.74 11.43 -14.55
C VAL A 164 12.52 10.53 -15.49
N ASP A 165 13.60 11.03 -16.10
CA ASP A 165 14.51 10.16 -16.85
C ASP A 165 15.34 9.34 -15.86
N GLU A 166 14.78 8.19 -15.45
CA GLU A 166 15.39 7.27 -14.49
C GLU A 166 16.73 6.68 -14.99
N LYS A 167 17.07 6.84 -16.28
CA LYS A 167 18.17 6.11 -16.91
C LYS A 167 19.58 6.62 -16.54
N GLU A 168 19.72 7.81 -15.96
CA GLU A 168 21.03 8.38 -15.63
C GLU A 168 21.42 8.30 -14.13
N LEU A 169 20.48 7.90 -13.27
CA LEU A 169 20.68 7.85 -11.83
C LEU A 169 20.78 6.40 -11.34
N SER A 170 21.77 6.13 -10.51
CA SER A 170 21.85 4.88 -9.74
C SER A 170 20.69 4.80 -8.74
N GLU A 171 20.37 3.60 -8.26
CA GLU A 171 19.32 3.38 -7.26
C GLU A 171 19.52 4.25 -6.02
N ARG A 172 20.76 4.40 -5.53
CA ARG A 172 21.11 5.25 -4.39
C ARG A 172 20.94 6.75 -4.67
N GLU A 173 21.24 7.17 -5.88
CA GLU A 173 21.00 8.55 -6.31
C GLU A 173 19.49 8.84 -6.38
N LEU A 174 18.69 7.92 -6.92
CA LEU A 174 17.22 8.03 -6.92
C LEU A 174 16.66 8.10 -5.50
N GLU A 175 17.16 7.27 -4.57
CA GLU A 175 16.79 7.35 -3.15
C GLU A 175 17.05 8.73 -2.57
N ILE A 176 18.25 9.29 -2.79
CA ILE A 176 18.61 10.60 -2.27
C ILE A 176 17.75 11.70 -2.91
N MET A 177 17.52 11.67 -4.23
CA MET A 177 16.64 12.63 -4.91
C MET A 177 15.21 12.60 -4.35
N PHE A 178 14.66 11.40 -4.13
CA PHE A 178 13.35 11.24 -3.51
C PHE A 178 13.31 11.84 -2.10
N LEU A 179 14.27 11.52 -1.23
CA LEU A 179 14.31 12.03 0.15
C LEU A 179 14.51 13.56 0.19
N LEU A 180 15.40 14.09 -0.65
CA LEU A 180 15.62 15.54 -0.76
C LEU A 180 14.38 16.27 -1.26
N SER A 181 13.65 15.72 -2.24
CA SER A 181 12.40 16.33 -2.75
C SER A 181 11.30 16.46 -1.67
N HIS A 182 11.41 15.68 -0.60
CA HIS A 182 10.54 15.77 0.59
C HIS A 182 11.13 16.65 1.71
N GLY A 183 12.25 17.33 1.46
CA GLY A 183 12.89 18.26 2.38
C GLY A 183 13.71 17.63 3.50
N LEU A 184 14.08 16.35 3.36
CA LEU A 184 14.90 15.69 4.36
C LEU A 184 16.35 16.19 4.31
N THR A 185 16.93 16.36 5.49
CA THR A 185 18.34 16.76 5.64
C THR A 185 19.30 15.61 5.31
N GLN A 186 20.59 15.92 5.09
CA GLN A 186 21.62 14.90 4.88
C GLN A 186 21.71 13.90 6.04
N GLU A 187 21.54 14.39 7.26
CA GLU A 187 21.52 13.59 8.50
C GLU A 187 20.39 12.55 8.44
N GLN A 188 19.16 13.00 8.14
CA GLN A 188 17.99 12.15 8.04
C GLN A 188 18.10 11.15 6.87
N CYS A 189 18.65 11.58 5.74
CA CYS A 189 18.91 10.69 4.60
C CYS A 189 19.87 9.55 5.00
N ALA A 190 20.95 9.88 5.71
CA ALA A 190 21.92 8.90 6.19
C ALA A 190 21.26 7.88 7.14
N GLN A 191 20.45 8.36 8.09
CA GLN A 191 19.70 7.50 9.01
C GLN A 191 18.74 6.56 8.28
N ILE A 192 17.93 7.08 7.36
CA ILE A 192 16.93 6.28 6.61
C ILE A 192 17.60 5.22 5.74
N GLN A 193 18.71 5.57 5.09
CA GLN A 193 19.45 4.65 4.23
C GLN A 193 20.44 3.76 4.99
N SER A 194 20.62 3.98 6.30
CA SER A 194 21.60 3.27 7.14
C SER A 194 23.04 3.37 6.59
N ILE A 195 23.43 4.56 6.15
CA ILE A 195 24.78 4.89 5.65
C ILE A 195 25.35 6.11 6.39
N SER A 196 26.64 6.37 6.24
CA SER A 196 27.25 7.56 6.86
C SER A 196 26.79 8.86 6.19
N ARG A 197 26.75 9.94 6.98
CA ARG A 197 26.51 11.30 6.47
C ARG A 197 27.53 11.68 5.39
N SER A 198 28.79 11.25 5.52
CA SER A 198 29.83 11.50 4.52
C SER A 198 29.54 10.85 3.18
N THR A 199 28.99 9.62 3.17
CA THR A 199 28.55 8.95 1.94
C THR A 199 27.41 9.72 1.28
N VAL A 200 26.43 10.18 2.06
CA VAL A 200 25.34 11.04 1.56
C VAL A 200 25.89 12.33 0.94
N ALA A 201 26.84 13.00 1.61
CA ALA A 201 27.45 14.22 1.09
C ALA A 201 28.18 14.00 -0.24
N THR A 202 28.86 12.85 -0.40
CA THR A 202 29.50 12.44 -1.66
C THR A 202 28.47 12.21 -2.76
N ILE A 203 27.37 11.49 -2.47
CA ILE A 203 26.29 11.28 -3.43
C ILE A 203 25.68 12.62 -3.87
N ILE A 204 25.42 13.53 -2.93
CA ILE A 204 24.91 14.88 -3.22
C ILE A 204 25.88 15.66 -4.11
N LYS A 205 27.20 15.58 -3.85
CA LYS A 205 28.21 16.22 -4.70
C LYS A 205 28.18 15.69 -6.14
N ASN A 206 28.05 14.37 -6.30
CA ASN A 206 27.95 13.73 -7.61
C ASN A 206 26.65 14.14 -8.33
N LEU A 207 25.52 14.14 -7.62
CA LEU A 207 24.25 14.62 -8.12
C LEU A 207 24.31 16.09 -8.54
N CYS A 208 24.89 16.98 -7.72
CA CYS A 208 25.10 18.38 -8.09
C CYS A 208 25.90 18.50 -9.41
N THR A 209 26.94 17.67 -9.59
CA THR A 209 27.73 17.64 -10.82
C THR A 209 26.88 17.21 -12.02
N LYS A 210 26.07 16.15 -11.88
CA LYS A 210 25.15 15.66 -12.92
C LYS A 210 24.11 16.72 -13.32
N PHE A 211 23.62 17.50 -12.36
CA PHE A 211 22.61 18.54 -12.59
C PHE A 211 23.21 19.95 -12.82
N GLY A 212 24.52 20.07 -13.00
CA GLY A 212 25.18 21.36 -13.27
C GLY A 212 25.10 22.37 -12.10
N VAL A 213 24.82 21.91 -10.88
CA VAL A 213 24.78 22.75 -9.67
C VAL A 213 26.20 22.98 -9.18
N SER A 214 26.59 24.25 -9.05
CA SER A 214 27.91 24.61 -8.54
C SER A 214 28.07 24.26 -7.06
N GLY A 215 29.10 23.46 -6.75
CA GLY A 215 29.40 22.99 -5.40
C GLY A 215 28.37 22.01 -4.84
N SER A 216 28.49 21.67 -3.56
CA SER A 216 27.57 20.73 -2.88
C SER A 216 26.33 21.44 -2.29
N ASN A 217 25.65 22.26 -3.11
CA ASN A 217 24.47 23.01 -2.67
C ASN A 217 23.21 22.11 -2.62
N SER A 218 22.97 21.50 -1.45
CA SER A 218 21.83 20.62 -1.24
C SER A 218 20.46 21.31 -1.37
N LYS A 219 20.37 22.62 -1.11
CA LYS A 219 19.10 23.36 -1.28
C LYS A 219 18.72 23.51 -2.75
N ALA A 220 19.70 23.85 -3.59
CA ALA A 220 19.48 23.93 -5.04
C ALA A 220 19.11 22.54 -5.61
N LEU A 221 19.82 21.49 -5.17
CA LEU A 221 19.52 20.12 -5.58
C LEU A 221 18.13 19.65 -5.12
N GLN A 222 17.71 20.01 -3.90
CA GLN A 222 16.35 19.74 -3.41
C GLN A 222 15.28 20.39 -4.31
N GLN A 223 15.49 21.64 -4.73
CA GLN A 223 14.55 22.33 -5.62
C GLN A 223 14.46 21.63 -6.99
N ILE A 224 15.61 21.23 -7.56
CA ILE A 224 15.66 20.45 -8.79
C ILE A 224 14.92 19.12 -8.60
N ALA A 225 15.16 18.41 -7.50
CA ALA A 225 14.51 17.14 -7.23
C ALA A 225 12.98 17.26 -7.19
N PHE A 226 12.47 18.34 -6.59
CA PHE A 226 11.04 18.64 -6.57
C PHE A 226 10.50 19.02 -7.96
N GLN A 227 11.18 19.91 -8.68
CA GLN A 227 10.77 20.36 -10.02
C GLN A 227 10.78 19.23 -11.05
N SER A 228 11.73 18.30 -10.93
CA SER A 228 11.81 17.10 -11.76
C SER A 228 10.80 16.01 -11.36
N GLY A 229 9.96 16.24 -10.34
CA GLY A 229 8.88 15.32 -9.96
C GLY A 229 9.33 14.10 -9.15
N HIS A 230 10.55 14.08 -8.60
CA HIS A 230 11.03 12.93 -7.81
C HIS A 230 10.20 12.69 -6.54
N HIS A 231 9.45 13.68 -6.04
CA HIS A 231 8.54 13.49 -4.89
C HIS A 231 7.34 12.60 -5.22
N ARG A 232 7.03 12.39 -6.50
CA ARG A 232 5.85 11.64 -6.96
C ARG A 232 6.08 10.15 -7.09
N VAL A 233 7.33 9.72 -7.23
CA VAL A 233 7.67 8.32 -7.50
C VAL A 233 8.61 7.83 -6.41
N ILE A 234 8.15 6.85 -5.63
CA ILE A 234 8.99 6.21 -4.61
C ILE A 234 9.97 5.26 -5.31
N PRO A 235 11.30 5.38 -5.11
CA PRO A 235 12.28 4.42 -5.59
C PRO A 235 12.02 3.00 -5.07
N LYS A 236 12.27 1.99 -5.92
CA LYS A 236 11.98 0.57 -5.61
C LYS A 236 12.61 0.09 -4.31
N SER A 237 13.85 0.47 -4.03
CA SER A 237 14.57 0.15 -2.79
C SER A 237 13.92 0.72 -1.53
N LEU A 238 13.19 1.83 -1.63
CA LEU A 238 12.46 2.43 -0.52
C LEU A 238 11.07 1.83 -0.32
N TRP A 239 10.63 0.92 -1.20
CA TRP A 239 9.34 0.26 -1.05
C TRP A 239 9.34 -0.60 0.20
N LYS A 240 8.45 -0.26 1.11
CA LYS A 240 8.19 -1.04 2.32
C LYS A 240 6.68 -1.29 2.39
N PRO A 241 6.24 -2.54 2.12
CA PRO A 241 4.87 -2.96 2.38
C PRO A 241 4.43 -2.53 3.77
N CYS A 242 3.37 -1.73 3.86
CA CYS A 242 2.86 -1.27 5.15
C CYS A 242 1.37 -0.94 5.12
N VAL A 243 0.79 -0.97 6.31
CA VAL A 243 -0.58 -0.58 6.60
C VAL A 243 -0.53 0.60 7.55
N ILE A 244 -1.14 1.71 7.18
CA ILE A 244 -1.38 2.86 8.08
C ILE A 244 -2.83 2.84 8.49
N ILE A 245 -3.08 2.62 9.77
CA ILE A 245 -4.43 2.49 10.32
C ILE A 245 -4.82 3.84 10.91
N THR A 246 -5.96 4.38 10.50
CA THR A 246 -6.38 5.72 10.93
C THR A 246 -7.15 5.72 12.24
N ASP A 247 -7.75 4.59 12.63
CA ASP A 247 -8.50 4.44 13.87
C ASP A 247 -7.59 4.05 15.06
N SER A 248 -7.60 4.87 16.11
CA SER A 248 -6.72 4.70 17.27
C SER A 248 -7.07 3.49 18.13
N LYS A 249 -8.34 3.09 18.19
CA LYS A 249 -8.78 1.90 18.94
C LYS A 249 -8.34 0.63 18.21
N ALA A 250 -8.45 0.61 16.89
CA ALA A 250 -7.95 -0.47 16.04
C ALA A 250 -6.43 -0.62 16.19
N VAL A 251 -5.67 0.49 16.16
CA VAL A 251 -4.21 0.48 16.40
C VAL A 251 -3.89 -0.12 17.78
N SER A 252 -4.61 0.31 18.81
CA SER A 252 -4.40 -0.19 20.18
C SER A 252 -4.69 -1.69 20.30
N TYR A 253 -5.77 -2.15 19.67
CA TYR A 253 -6.11 -3.58 19.59
C TYR A 253 -5.00 -4.37 18.91
N ILE A 254 -4.55 -3.94 17.73
CA ILE A 254 -3.55 -4.65 16.93
C ILE A 254 -2.21 -4.71 17.67
N ASN A 255 -1.75 -3.60 18.24
CA ASN A 255 -0.49 -3.58 19.00
C ASN A 255 -0.54 -4.56 20.18
N ARG A 256 -1.68 -4.65 20.88
CA ARG A 256 -1.86 -5.62 21.97
C ARG A 256 -1.84 -7.06 21.47
N GLU A 257 -2.51 -7.37 20.36
CA GLU A 257 -2.50 -8.74 19.80
C GLU A 257 -1.11 -9.12 19.26
N LEU A 258 -0.36 -8.18 18.68
CA LEU A 258 1.01 -8.40 18.24
C LEU A 258 1.97 -8.68 19.40
N ALA A 259 1.75 -8.07 20.58
CA ALA A 259 2.59 -8.25 21.77
C ALA A 259 2.39 -9.60 22.49
N LYS A 260 1.38 -10.39 22.12
CA LYS A 260 1.12 -11.72 22.70
C LYS A 260 1.94 -12.85 22.07
N LYS A 261 2.67 -12.56 21.00
CA LYS A 261 3.62 -13.48 20.35
C LYS A 261 5.03 -13.24 20.87
#